data_AF-A0A178TID7-F1
#
_entry.id   AF-A0A178TID7-F1
#
_cell.length_a   1.000
_cell.length_b   1.000
_cell.length_c   1.000
_cell.angle_alpha   90.00
_cell.angle_beta   90.00
_cell.angle_gamma   90.00
#
_symmetry.space_group_name_H-M   'P 1'
#
loop_
_entity.id
_entity.type
_entity.pdbx_description
1 polymer ?
#
loop_
_entity_poly.entity_id
_entity_poly.type
_entity_poly.pdbx_seq_one_letter_code
_entity_poly.pdbx_strand_id
1 'polypeptide(L)' 'MGGGYHVYLTKEGWLYLASVMDLFSRKIVGWCLSERMTKELVIKALNRAIDERKP' A
#
# COMPACT_ATOMS: atom_id res chain seq x y z
N MET A 1 28.87 1.17 -13.84
CA MET A 1 29.17 0.58 -12.52
C MET A 1 28.40 1.36 -11.46
N GLY A 2 27.51 0.69 -10.72
CA GLY A 2 26.95 1.16 -9.44
C GLY A 2 25.79 2.16 -9.47
N GLY A 3 24.57 1.74 -9.83
CA GLY A 3 23.37 2.49 -9.49
C GLY A 3 23.09 2.37 -7.99
N GLY A 4 23.44 3.39 -7.21
CA GLY A 4 23.19 3.43 -5.78
C GLY A 4 21.70 3.53 -5.48
N TYR A 5 21.16 2.58 -4.72
CA TYR A 5 19.79 2.68 -4.19
C TYR A 5 19.79 3.69 -3.04
N HIS A 6 19.06 4.79 -3.20
CA HIS A 6 18.82 5.72 -2.09
C HIS A 6 17.59 5.26 -1.32
N VAL A 7 17.78 4.83 -0.07
CA VAL A 7 16.69 4.51 0.86
C VAL A 7 16.46 5.72 1.76
N TYR A 8 15.26 6.30 1.69
CA TYR A 8 14.83 7.35 2.60
C TYR A 8 14.13 6.70 3.79
N LEU A 9 14.76 6.77 4.97
CA LEU A 9 14.22 6.23 6.21
C LEU A 9 13.30 7.25 6.86
N THR A 10 12.14 6.78 7.30
CA THR A 10 11.15 7.58 8.00
C THR A 10 11.24 7.30 9.52
N LYS A 11 10.83 8.23 10.39
CA LYS A 11 10.87 8.07 11.86
C LYS A 11 9.71 7.22 12.43
N GLU A 12 8.84 6.74 11.56
CA GLU A 12 7.59 6.04 11.85
C GLU A 12 7.82 4.58 12.29
N GLY A 13 9.05 4.08 12.19
CA GLY A 13 9.38 2.72 12.59
C GLY A 13 8.76 1.67 11.67
N TRP A 14 8.41 0.51 12.22
CA TRP A 14 7.80 -0.59 11.47
C TRP A 14 6.30 -0.37 11.28
N LEU A 15 5.84 -0.43 10.03
CA LEU A 15 4.44 -0.30 9.67
C LEU A 15 3.94 -1.56 8.96
N TYR A 16 2.65 -1.85 9.14
CA TYR A 16 1.93 -2.83 8.34
C TYR A 16 1.36 -2.16 7.09
N LEU A 17 1.58 -2.78 5.94
CA LEU A 17 1.04 -2.38 4.64
C LEU A 17 -0.07 -3.34 4.22
N ALA A 18 -1.25 -2.81 3.93
CA ALA A 18 -2.28 -3.51 3.16
C ALA A 18 -2.33 -2.96 1.74
N SER A 19 -2.33 -3.84 0.75
CA SER A 19 -2.39 -3.50 -0.68
C SER A 19 -3.41 -4.36 -1.42
N VAL A 20 -4.14 -3.77 -2.36
CA VAL A 20 -5.05 -4.46 -3.27
C VAL A 20 -4.49 -4.38 -4.68
N MET A 21 -4.29 -5.53 -5.33
CA MET A 21 -3.77 -5.63 -6.69
C MET A 21 -4.87 -6.04 -7.65
N ASP A 22 -4.97 -5.34 -8.78
CA ASP A 22 -5.73 -5.82 -9.93
C ASP A 22 -4.93 -6.92 -10.65
N LEU A 23 -5.50 -8.11 -10.77
CA LEU A 23 -4.78 -9.29 -11.28
C LEU A 23 -4.48 -9.22 -12.79
N PHE A 24 -5.32 -8.53 -13.57
CA PHE A 24 -5.11 -8.39 -15.01
C PHE A 24 -3.94 -7.45 -15.31
N SER A 25 -3.98 -6.21 -14.80
CA SER A 25 -2.94 -5.22 -15.08
C SER A 25 -1.72 -5.30 -14.16
N ARG A 26 -1.80 -6.09 -13.07
CA ARG A 26 -0.81 -6.16 -11.99
C ARG A 26 -0.57 -4.84 -11.27
N LYS A 27 -1.47 -3.86 -11.43
CA LYS A 27 -1.39 -2.56 -10.74
C LYS A 27 -1.89 -2.68 -9.31
N ILE A 28 -1.19 -2.05 -8.37
CA ILE A 28 -1.74 -1.78 -7.02
C ILE A 28 -2.76 -0.66 -7.15
N VAL A 29 -4.01 -0.97 -6.86
CA VAL A 29 -5.16 -0.07 -7.06
C VAL A 29 -5.62 0.58 -5.76
N GLY A 30 -5.21 0.05 -4.61
CA GLY A 30 -5.45 0.68 -3.31
C GLY A 30 -4.45 0.19 -2.28
N TRP A 31 -4.07 1.08 -1.36
CA TRP A 31 -3.11 0.76 -0.30
C TRP A 31 -3.32 1.63 0.94
N CYS A 32 -2.90 1.13 2.10
CA CYS A 32 -2.91 1.85 3.36
C CYS A 32 -1.81 1.32 4.30
N LEU A 33 -1.28 2.21 5.15
CA LEU A 33 -0.27 1.91 6.17
C LEU A 33 -0.84 2.12 7.57
N SER A 34 -0.43 1.31 8.55
CA SER A 34 -0.73 1.52 9.97
C SER A 34 0.31 0.86 10.87
N GLU A 35 0.49 1.39 12.07
CA GLU A 35 1.34 0.80 13.12
C GLU A 35 0.80 -0.55 13.64
N ARG A 36 -0.47 -0.88 13.36
CA ARG A 36 -1.11 -2.12 13.82
C ARG A 36 -1.77 -2.87 12.68
N MET A 37 -1.63 -4.19 12.68
CA MET A 37 -2.37 -5.07 11.78
C MET A 37 -3.82 -5.21 12.28
N THR A 38 -4.75 -4.50 11.64
CA THR A 38 -6.19 -4.58 11.97
C THR A 38 -7.04 -4.79 10.72
N LYS A 39 -8.31 -5.20 10.91
CA LYS A 39 -9.24 -5.34 9.78
C LYS A 39 -9.51 -3.98 9.09
N GLU A 40 -9.50 -2.89 9.84
CA GLU A 40 -9.73 -1.53 9.34
C GLU A 40 -8.64 -1.10 8.36
N LEU A 41 -7.40 -1.54 8.57
CA LEU A 41 -6.30 -1.31 7.64
C LEU A 41 -6.62 -1.89 6.25
N VAL A 42 -7.12 -3.13 6.22
CA VAL A 42 -7.49 -3.82 4.98
C VAL A 42 -8.73 -3.17 4.34
N ILE A 43 -9.76 -2.86 5.15
CA ILE A 43 -10.99 -2.20 4.66
C ILE A 43 -10.66 -0.84 4.02
N LYS A 44 -9.77 -0.04 4.63
CA LYS A 44 -9.33 1.25 4.07
C LYS A 44 -8.60 1.08 2.74
N ALA A 45 -7.72 0.11 2.62
CA ALA A 45 -7.03 -0.18 1.36
C ALA A 45 -8.01 -0.62 0.26
N LEU A 46 -9.03 -1.40 0.61
CA LEU A 46 -10.09 -1.83 -0.32
C LEU A 46 -10.97 -0.67 -0.77
N ASN A 47 -11.44 0.19 0.14
CA ASN A 47 -12.27 1.35 -0.21
C ASN A 47 -11.51 2.28 -1.17
N ARG A 48 -10.23 2.53 -0.91
CA ARG A 48 -9.37 3.28 -1.85
C ARG A 48 -9.29 2.63 -3.22
N ALA A 49 -9.21 1.30 -3.29
CA ALA A 49 -9.20 0.58 -4.56
C ALA A 49 -10.51 0.74 -5.35
N ILE A 50 -11.65 0.71 -4.65
CA ILE A 50 -12.97 0.92 -5.26
C ILE A 50 -13.08 2.36 -5.78
N ASP A 51 -12.66 3.34 -4.97
CA ASP A 51 -12.70 4.76 -5.33
C ASP A 51 -11.79 5.08 -6.54
N GLU A 52 -10.60 4.48 -6.60
CA GLU A 52 -9.66 4.64 -7.71
C GLU A 52 -10.20 4.03 -9.00
N ARG A 53 -10.89 2.89 -8.89
CA ARG A 53 -11.39 2.16 -10.06
C ARG A 53 -12.69 2.69 -10.63
N LYS A 54 -13.42 3.56 -9.89
CA LYS A 54 -14.73 4.15 -10.27
C LYS A 54 -15.46 3.29 -11.32
N PRO A 55 -16.09 2.17 -10.90
CA PRO A 55 -16.78 1.30 -11.84
C PRO A 55 -17.80 2.07 -12.70
#